data_AF-A0AAV0RUZ3-F1
#
_entry.id   AF-A0AAV0RUZ3-F1
#
_cell.length_a   1.000
_cell.length_b   1.000
_cell.length_c   1.000
_cell.angle_alpha   90.00
_cell.angle_beta   90.00
_cell.angle_gamma   90.00
#
_symmetry.space_group_name_H-M   'P 1'
#
loop_
_entity.id
_entity.type
_entity.pdbx_description
1 polymer ?
#
loop_
_entity_poly.entity_id
_entity_poly.type
_entity_poly.pdbx_seq_one_letter_code
_entity_poly.pdbx_strand_id
1 'polypeptide(L)'
;MDGAAAAADEKKKHAYSLWGVPPKDVTIRLKKLIDGLRSEFGGPEFQPHVTVVGAVHLTEQDALSRFNSACEGLKPYAAAVVEASSHCGGHFGYKRSTPYMPHLSLLYI
;
A
#
# COMPACT_ATOMS: atom_id res chain seq x y z
N MET A 1 -43.32 19.99 23.01
CA MET A 1 -43.08 20.48 21.65
C MET A 1 -41.58 20.72 21.52
N ASP A 2 -40.94 19.63 21.10
CA ASP A 2 -39.82 19.57 20.16
C ASP A 2 -38.51 20.24 20.55
N GLY A 3 -37.73 19.48 21.33
CA GLY A 3 -36.29 19.61 21.37
C GLY A 3 -35.72 19.26 19.99
N ALA A 4 -35.11 20.26 19.36
CA ALA A 4 -34.42 20.10 18.09
C ALA A 4 -33.29 19.06 18.26
N ALA A 5 -33.49 17.89 17.66
CA ALA A 5 -32.40 16.97 17.38
C ALA A 5 -31.40 17.73 16.51
N ALA A 6 -30.26 18.08 17.07
CA ALA A 6 -29.12 18.56 16.31
C ALA A 6 -28.81 17.49 15.27
N ALA A 7 -29.08 17.79 14.00
CA ALA A 7 -28.71 16.94 12.89
C ALA A 7 -27.21 16.70 13.00
N ALA A 8 -26.83 15.44 13.22
CA ALA A 8 -25.44 15.04 13.14
C ALA A 8 -24.97 15.39 11.74
N ASP A 9 -24.07 16.38 11.64
CA ASP A 9 -23.35 16.71 10.42
C ASP A 9 -22.67 15.41 9.95
N GLU A 10 -23.24 14.76 8.93
CA GLU A 10 -22.63 13.60 8.28
C GLU A 10 -21.39 14.10 7.55
N LYS A 11 -20.29 14.22 8.29
CA LYS A 11 -18.99 14.62 7.75
C LYS A 11 -18.67 13.78 6.52
N LYS A 12 -18.39 14.47 5.41
CA LYS A 12 -18.08 13.84 4.12
C LYS A 12 -16.99 12.79 4.27
N LYS A 13 -17.27 11.59 3.78
CA LYS A 13 -16.31 10.47 3.74
C LYS A 13 -15.63 10.38 2.40
N HIS A 14 -14.37 9.99 2.41
CA HIS A 14 -13.54 9.74 1.23
C HIS A 14 -12.90 8.35 1.34
N ALA A 15 -12.55 7.77 0.19
CA ALA A 15 -11.79 6.53 0.15
C ALA A 15 -10.29 6.83 0.37
N TYR A 16 -9.70 6.18 1.37
CA TYR A 16 -8.27 6.29 1.69
C TYR A 16 -7.60 4.92 1.57
N SER A 17 -6.34 4.91 1.14
CA SER A 17 -5.46 3.74 1.20
C SER A 17 -4.23 4.05 2.03
N LEU A 18 -3.77 3.07 2.82
CA LEU A 18 -2.54 3.16 3.58
C LEU A 18 -1.42 2.46 2.83
N TRP A 19 -0.32 3.18 2.60
CA TRP A 19 0.81 2.69 1.84
C TRP A 19 2.08 2.64 2.69
N GLY A 20 2.76 1.51 2.64
CA GLY A 20 4.16 1.39 3.05
C GLY A 20 5.05 1.90 1.92
N VAL A 21 5.92 2.84 2.23
CA VAL A 21 6.86 3.42 1.26
C VAL A 21 8.25 2.78 1.47
N PRO A 22 8.86 2.20 0.42
CA PRO A 22 10.21 1.66 0.53
C PRO A 22 11.25 2.74 0.88
N PRO A 23 12.39 2.37 1.48
CA PRO A 23 13.52 3.29 1.66
C PRO A 23 13.93 3.98 0.35
N LYS A 24 14.50 5.18 0.44
CA LYS A 24 14.75 6.08 -0.70
C LYS A 24 15.54 5.41 -1.83
N ASP A 25 16.61 4.69 -1.48
CA ASP A 25 17.46 3.97 -2.42
C ASP A 25 16.69 2.85 -3.15
N VAL A 26 15.84 2.11 -2.44
CA VAL A 26 14.96 1.09 -3.01
C VAL A 26 13.91 1.73 -3.91
N THR A 27 13.30 2.84 -3.48
CA THR A 27 12.31 3.59 -4.26
C THR A 27 12.90 4.09 -5.59
N ILE A 28 14.12 4.63 -5.59
CA ILE A 28 14.80 5.04 -6.84
C ILE A 28 14.98 3.85 -7.79
N ARG A 29 15.44 2.71 -7.26
CA ARG A 29 15.65 1.51 -8.07
C ARG A 29 14.35 0.95 -8.64
N LEU A 30 13.30 0.89 -7.84
CA LEU A 30 11.98 0.43 -8.28
C LEU A 30 11.36 1.40 -9.29
N LYS A 31 11.50 2.72 -9.09
CA LYS A 31 11.00 3.71 -10.04
C LYS A 31 11.63 3.54 -11.42
N LYS A 32 12.95 3.30 -11.50
CA LYS A 32 13.62 3.00 -12.78
C LYS A 32 13.04 1.76 -13.47
N LEU A 33 12.76 0.69 -12.72
CA LEU A 33 12.16 -0.54 -13.26
C LEU A 33 10.74 -0.28 -13.77
N ILE A 34 9.90 0.38 -12.95
CA ILE A 34 8.52 0.76 -13.31
C ILE A 34 8.53 1.66 -14.55
N ASP A 35 9.43 2.63 -14.62
CA ASP A 35 9.56 3.53 -15.76
C ASP A 35 9.96 2.80 -17.04
N GLY A 36 10.87 1.83 -16.95
CA GLY A 36 11.23 0.96 -18.06
C GLY A 36 10.06 0.13 -18.57
N LEU A 37 9.37 -0.57 -17.66
CA LEU A 37 8.20 -1.38 -18.00
C LEU A 37 7.07 -0.53 -18.60
N ARG A 38 6.79 0.64 -18.02
CA ARG A 38 5.80 1.57 -18.57
C ARG A 38 6.20 2.04 -19.97
N SER A 39 7.47 2.36 -20.18
CA SER A 39 7.94 2.80 -21.50
C SER A 39 7.79 1.71 -22.57
N GLU A 40 7.91 0.44 -22.18
CA GLU A 40 7.80 -0.70 -23.09
C GLU A 40 6.34 -1.13 -23.32
N PHE A 41 5.52 -1.16 -22.28
CA PHE A 41 4.19 -1.77 -22.30
C PHE A 41 3.02 -0.77 -22.14
N GLY A 42 3.30 0.52 -21.92
CA GLY A 42 2.29 1.55 -21.63
C GLY A 42 1.87 1.61 -20.17
N GLY A 43 0.79 2.32 -19.85
CA GLY A 43 0.24 2.44 -18.49
C GLY A 43 0.50 3.79 -17.79
N PRO A 44 -0.18 4.06 -16.65
CA PRO A 44 -0.04 5.32 -15.92
C PRO A 44 1.27 5.39 -15.13
N GLU A 45 1.71 6.60 -14.83
CA GLU A 45 2.81 6.82 -13.88
C GLU A 45 2.32 6.68 -12.43
N PHE A 46 3.13 6.06 -11.59
CA PHE A 46 2.91 5.99 -10.14
C PHE A 46 4.24 5.84 -9.38
N GLN A 47 4.21 6.13 -8.09
CA GLN A 47 5.36 5.96 -7.20
C GLN A 47 5.37 4.55 -6.58
N PRO A 48 6.53 3.90 -6.39
CA PRO A 48 6.61 2.59 -5.74
C PRO A 48 5.99 2.60 -4.34
N HIS A 49 5.03 1.73 -4.09
CA HIS A 49 4.38 1.58 -2.78
C HIS A 49 3.89 0.15 -2.56
N VAL A 50 3.74 -0.21 -1.29
CA VAL A 50 3.07 -1.44 -0.85
C VAL A 50 1.74 -1.05 -0.22
N THR A 51 0.61 -1.51 -0.76
CA THR A 51 -0.68 -1.26 -0.12
C THR A 51 -0.84 -2.13 1.13
N VAL A 52 -0.92 -1.48 2.30
CA VAL A 52 -1.13 -2.11 3.60
C VAL A 52 -2.63 -2.19 3.91
N VAL A 53 -3.38 -1.15 3.53
CA VAL A 53 -4.84 -1.10 3.65
C VAL A 53 -5.39 -0.45 2.37
N GLY A 54 -6.37 -1.08 1.73
CA GLY A 54 -6.99 -0.59 0.50
C GLY A 54 -8.34 0.10 0.73
N ALA A 55 -8.54 1.25 0.09
CA ALA A 55 -9.82 1.93 -0.18
C ALA A 55 -10.88 1.91 0.95
N VAL A 56 -10.49 2.29 2.16
CA VAL A 56 -11.39 2.42 3.32
C VAL A 56 -12.06 3.78 3.32
N HIS A 57 -13.38 3.80 3.54
CA HIS A 57 -14.16 5.03 3.55
C HIS A 57 -14.20 5.65 4.95
N LEU A 58 -13.54 6.79 5.12
CA LEU A 58 -13.39 7.49 6.40
C LEU A 58 -13.67 8.98 6.22
N THR A 59 -14.03 9.66 7.32
CA THR A 59 -13.88 11.11 7.36
C THR A 59 -12.40 11.46 7.38
N GLU A 60 -12.03 12.65 6.93
CA GLU A 60 -10.62 13.09 6.94
C GLU A 60 -10.02 13.04 8.35
N GLN A 61 -10.78 13.49 9.35
CA GLN A 61 -10.36 13.47 10.75
C GLN A 61 -10.10 12.03 11.25
N ASP A 62 -10.98 11.09 10.91
CA ASP A 62 -10.81 9.68 11.28
C ASP A 62 -9.62 9.05 10.55
N ALA A 63 -9.41 9.39 9.28
CA ALA A 63 -8.28 8.91 8.50
C ALA A 63 -6.95 9.33 9.14
N LEU A 64 -6.82 10.61 9.51
CA LEU A 64 -5.62 11.15 10.17
C LEU A 64 -5.40 10.52 11.55
N SER A 65 -6.45 10.43 12.38
CA SER A 65 -6.35 9.84 13.71
C SER A 65 -5.90 8.37 13.67
N ARG A 66 -6.49 7.58 12.76
CA ARG A 66 -6.13 6.16 12.57
C ARG A 66 -4.75 6.00 11.97
N PHE A 67 -4.37 6.87 11.03
CA PHE A 67 -3.02 6.88 10.45
C PHE A 67 -1.96 7.10 11.52
N ASN A 68 -2.10 8.14 12.34
CA ASN A 68 -1.16 8.44 13.42
C ASN A 68 -1.06 7.28 14.43
N SER A 69 -2.21 6.74 14.84
CA SER A 69 -2.26 5.58 15.75
C SER A 69 -1.53 4.36 15.17
N ALA A 70 -1.67 4.12 13.86
CA ALA A 70 -0.97 3.04 13.17
C ALA A 70 0.56 3.29 13.14
N CYS A 71 1.00 4.52 12.89
CA CYS A 71 2.42 4.89 12.89
C CYS A 71 3.08 4.77 14.27
N GLU A 72 2.35 5.02 15.37
CA GLU A 72 2.87 4.83 16.73
C GLU A 72 3.09 3.35 17.06
N GLY A 73 2.22 2.47 16.59
CA GLY A 73 2.28 1.03 16.87
C GLY A 73 3.16 0.22 15.90
N LEU A 74 3.45 0.76 14.72
CA LEU A 74 4.14 0.02 13.65
C LEU A 74 5.64 0.34 13.60
N LYS A 75 6.46 -0.65 13.92
CA LYS A 75 7.91 -0.59 13.64
C LYS A 75 8.18 -0.89 12.17
N PRO A 76 9.20 -0.27 11.54
CA PRO A 76 9.66 -0.67 10.22
C PRO A 76 9.96 -2.17 10.18
N TYR A 77 9.50 -2.85 9.13
CA TYR A 77 9.72 -4.28 8.94
C TYR A 77 10.35 -4.54 7.57
N ALA A 78 11.15 -5.60 7.48
CA ALA A 78 11.75 -6.02 6.23
C ALA A 78 10.74 -6.83 5.40
N ALA A 79 10.64 -6.50 4.11
CA ALA A 79 9.89 -7.28 3.13
C ALA A 79 10.85 -7.83 2.06
N ALA A 80 10.63 -9.07 1.62
CA ALA A 80 11.42 -9.72 0.59
C ALA A 80 10.54 -9.98 -0.64
N VAL A 81 11.08 -9.85 -1.85
CA VAL A 81 10.37 -10.16 -3.10
C VAL A 81 10.23 -11.67 -3.23
N VAL A 82 9.04 -12.18 -2.96
CA VAL A 82 8.79 -13.62 -2.83
C VAL A 82 8.55 -14.28 -4.18
N GLU A 83 7.81 -13.71 -5.13
CA GLU A 83 7.41 -14.44 -6.35
C GLU A 83 8.57 -14.78 -7.29
N ALA A 84 9.41 -13.80 -7.65
CA ALA A 84 10.67 -14.05 -8.35
C ALA A 84 11.56 -15.04 -7.58
N SER A 85 11.51 -14.97 -6.25
CA SER A 85 12.26 -15.88 -5.39
C SER A 85 11.64 -17.27 -5.26
N SER A 86 10.33 -17.46 -5.48
CA SER A 86 9.66 -18.76 -5.52
C SER A 86 9.90 -19.43 -6.88
N HIS A 87 9.87 -18.64 -7.96
CA HIS A 87 10.23 -19.09 -9.30
C HIS A 87 11.69 -19.58 -9.35
N CYS A 88 12.65 -18.82 -8.81
CA CYS A 88 14.03 -19.31 -8.62
C CYS A 88 14.11 -20.42 -7.56
N GLY A 89 13.37 -20.30 -6.46
CA GLY A 89 13.38 -21.24 -5.35
C GLY A 89 12.94 -22.65 -5.74
N GLY A 90 12.01 -22.79 -6.69
CA GLY A 90 11.61 -24.07 -7.27
C GLY A 90 12.74 -24.78 -8.05
N HIS A 91 13.65 -24.02 -8.68
CA HIS A 91 14.84 -24.56 -9.34
C HIS A 91 15.95 -25.00 -8.36
N PHE A 92 15.97 -24.46 -7.13
CA PHE A 92 17.00 -24.74 -6.11
C PHE A 92 16.47 -25.48 -4.85
N GLY A 93 15.18 -25.84 -4.80
CA GLY A 93 14.59 -26.65 -3.73
C GLY A 93 14.13 -25.92 -2.45
N TYR A 94 13.87 -24.60 -2.51
CA TYR A 94 13.48 -23.79 -1.34
C TYR A 94 11.94 -23.76 -1.10
N LYS A 95 11.44 -23.92 0.15
CA LYS A 95 9.99 -23.93 0.52
C LYS A 95 9.61 -22.84 1.52
N ARG A 96 8.41 -22.22 1.39
CA ARG A 96 7.91 -21.10 2.22
C ARG A 96 6.64 -21.42 3.02
N SER A 97 6.40 -20.72 4.15
CA SER A 97 5.41 -21.13 5.18
C SER A 97 4.42 -20.06 5.71
N THR A 98 4.20 -18.88 5.10
CA THR A 98 3.32 -17.81 5.67
C THR A 98 2.26 -17.22 4.72
N PRO A 99 1.05 -16.77 5.19
CA PRO A 99 -0.16 -16.61 4.36
C PRO A 99 -0.48 -15.21 3.80
N TYR A 100 0.12 -14.12 4.27
CA TYR A 100 -0.10 -12.76 3.74
C TYR A 100 1.20 -12.22 3.12
N MET A 101 1.13 -11.86 1.83
CA MET A 101 2.25 -11.28 1.09
C MET A 101 1.88 -9.87 0.64
N PRO A 102 2.36 -8.83 1.33
CA PRO A 102 2.34 -7.49 0.76
C PRO A 102 3.05 -7.53 -0.60
N HIS A 103 2.37 -7.03 -1.64
CA HIS A 103 2.89 -6.96 -2.99
C HIS A 103 3.11 -5.50 -3.38
N LEU A 104 4.04 -5.29 -4.32
CA LEU A 104 4.35 -4.00 -4.89
C LEU A 104 4.12 -4.10 -6.40
N SER A 105 3.20 -3.26 -6.90
CA SER A 105 2.89 -3.21 -8.33
C SER A 105 4.07 -2.63 -9.12
N LEU A 106 4.44 -3.28 -10.22
CA LEU A 106 5.48 -2.81 -11.13
C LEU A 106 4.93 -2.16 -12.40
N LEU A 107 3.66 -2.44 -12.73
CA LEU A 107 2.97 -1.91 -13.88
C LEU A 107 1.46 -1.96 -13.62
N TYR A 108 0.73 -0.97 -14.14
CA TYR A 108 -0.73 -1.03 -14.30
C TYR A 108 -1.01 -0.91 -15.81
N ILE A 109 -1.79 -1.85 -16.34
CA ILE A 109 -2.21 -1.90 -17.75
C ILE A 109 -3.71 -1.69 -17.86
#